data_AF-A0AAV6CBL3-F1
#
_entry.id   AF-A0AAV6CBL3-F1
#
_cell.length_a   1.000
_cell.length_b   1.000
_cell.length_c   1.000
_cell.angle_alpha   90.00
_cell.angle_beta   90.00
_cell.angle_gamma   90.00
#
_symmetry.space_group_name_H-M   'P 1'
#
loop_
_entity.id
_entity.type
_entity.pdbx_description
1 polymer ?
#
loop_
_entity_poly.entity_id
_entity_poly.type
_entity_poly.pdbx_seq_one_letter_code
_entity_poly.pdbx_strand_id
1 'polypeptide(L)'
;MTQLIAKNGFTGEQTPTVHMEFIQHQVGRPEAEGLEAVESYHRALFLHQNGAELERCQQQARIHQERLSHLESRLQAMNGRLVAVDKVIPAEVNGQADTQPTMPWNAWDVAMFIAAGLGVVVLLAFGVLNISFNLLESGLVTFTESPFRAYFWAALLPVGALAVKVGWDLLESTKARRVYLWSSLVIGLGGVIVWLAAYSVVYPTLSRSISEQIQTLSVFDAAADSALGSGSGPAAKWIDVITVASQAIAEIFLSAVLGIHMTMLYLKHRPVRLASNPLFTQLEEERRSLEQTVAEERMSLAAAKGAESRLLHQLEALIAYAKSLFQKESALLKDQAHQRQTLLNQLSETLRTQLDTISNGAARNHTLTEKESAQ
;
A
#
# COMPACT_ATOMS: atom_id res chain seq x y z
N MET A 1 5.10 9.32 -27.19
CA MET A 1 6.41 8.96 -26.60
C MET A 1 6.57 7.45 -26.71
N THR A 2 6.58 6.94 -27.94
CA THR A 2 6.53 5.50 -28.25
C THR A 2 7.22 5.27 -29.59
N GLN A 3 8.52 5.52 -29.62
CA GLN A 3 9.42 5.12 -30.69
C GLN A 3 10.75 4.78 -30.01
N LEU A 4 11.03 3.49 -29.88
CA LEU A 4 12.37 2.86 -29.76
C LEU A 4 12.19 1.47 -29.15
N ILE A 5 11.75 0.51 -29.96
CA ILE A 5 12.14 -0.89 -29.76
C ILE A 5 12.77 -1.35 -31.06
N ALA A 6 14.10 -1.32 -31.01
CA ALA A 6 15.10 -2.05 -31.77
C ALA A 6 14.59 -2.81 -33.00
N LYS A 7 14.80 -2.17 -34.13
CA LYS A 7 15.07 -2.78 -35.43
C LYS A 7 16.43 -3.50 -35.37
N ASN A 8 16.53 -4.61 -34.65
CA ASN A 8 17.64 -5.54 -34.84
C ASN A 8 17.22 -6.58 -35.88
N GLY A 9 17.53 -6.26 -37.13
CA GLY A 9 17.47 -7.21 -38.23
C GLY A 9 18.43 -8.36 -37.95
N PHE A 10 17.87 -9.50 -37.57
CA PHE A 10 18.51 -10.81 -37.72
C PHE A 10 17.50 -11.74 -38.40
N THR A 11 16.95 -11.29 -39.53
CA THR A 11 16.19 -12.13 -40.47
C THR A 11 17.14 -12.84 -41.43
N GLY A 12 18.27 -13.32 -40.90
CA GLY A 12 19.13 -14.29 -41.52
C GLY A 12 18.98 -15.58 -40.73
N GLU A 13 17.79 -16.18 -40.74
CA GLU A 13 17.60 -17.56 -40.32
C GLU A 13 18.34 -18.42 -41.37
N GLN A 14 19.67 -18.42 -41.28
CA GLN A 14 20.52 -19.33 -42.03
C GLN A 14 20.22 -20.70 -41.43
N THR A 15 19.26 -21.39 -42.02
CA THR A 15 19.03 -22.79 -41.73
C THR A 15 20.37 -23.49 -41.84
N PRO A 16 20.85 -24.15 -40.77
CA PRO A 16 22.18 -24.74 -40.77
C PRO A 16 22.28 -25.72 -41.93
N THR A 17 23.18 -25.43 -42.86
CA THR A 17 23.31 -26.19 -44.10
C THR A 17 23.98 -27.52 -43.82
N VAL A 18 23.24 -28.62 -44.02
CA VAL A 18 23.81 -29.97 -44.01
C VAL A 18 24.68 -30.15 -45.25
N HIS A 19 25.95 -30.49 -45.06
CA HIS A 19 26.88 -30.72 -46.17
C HIS A 19 26.71 -32.13 -46.73
N MET A 20 25.87 -32.27 -47.74
CA MET A 20 25.57 -33.55 -48.39
C MET A 20 26.81 -34.23 -48.98
N GLU A 21 27.78 -33.47 -49.47
CA GLU A 21 29.04 -33.99 -50.01
C GLU A 21 29.82 -34.80 -48.98
N PHE A 22 29.87 -34.30 -47.73
CA PHE A 22 30.52 -35.02 -46.64
C PHE A 22 29.76 -36.29 -46.30
N ILE A 23 28.42 -36.23 -46.23
CA ILE A 23 27.58 -37.40 -45.96
C ILE A 23 27.84 -38.49 -47.00
N GLN A 24 27.78 -38.15 -48.29
CA GLN A 24 28.01 -39.08 -49.40
C GLN A 24 29.39 -39.74 -49.32
N HIS A 25 30.43 -38.99 -48.95
CA HIS A 25 31.77 -39.54 -48.77
C HIS A 25 31.85 -40.55 -47.60
N GLN A 26 31.05 -40.39 -46.54
CA GLN A 26 31.06 -41.30 -45.40
C GLN A 26 30.26 -42.59 -45.62
N VAL A 27 29.38 -42.67 -46.62
CA VAL A 27 28.48 -43.83 -46.80
C VAL A 27 29.24 -45.13 -47.12
N GLY A 28 30.47 -45.05 -47.65
CA GLY A 28 31.31 -46.21 -47.90
C GLY A 28 31.92 -46.87 -46.65
N ARG A 29 31.75 -46.27 -45.46
CA ARG A 29 32.29 -46.77 -44.19
C ARG A 29 31.32 -47.68 -43.45
N PRO A 30 31.78 -48.47 -42.45
CA PRO A 30 30.89 -49.17 -41.53
C PRO A 30 29.86 -48.20 -40.92
N GLU A 31 28.60 -48.63 -40.85
CA GLU A 31 27.46 -47.75 -40.53
C GLU A 31 27.62 -47.01 -39.19
N ALA A 32 28.13 -47.69 -38.17
CA ALA A 32 28.38 -47.10 -36.85
C ALA A 32 29.45 -45.99 -36.90
N GLU A 33 30.58 -46.24 -37.58
CA GLU A 33 31.66 -45.26 -37.74
C GLU A 33 31.24 -44.07 -38.61
N GLY A 34 30.44 -44.32 -39.65
CA GLY A 34 29.90 -43.28 -40.52
C GLY A 34 28.94 -42.34 -39.77
N LEU A 35 28.05 -42.88 -38.94
CA LEU A 35 27.12 -42.10 -38.12
C LEU A 35 27.85 -41.20 -37.11
N GLU A 36 28.88 -41.72 -36.44
CA GLU A 36 29.69 -40.95 -35.48
C GLU A 36 30.48 -39.84 -36.19
N ALA A 37 31.06 -40.14 -37.36
CA ALA A 37 31.76 -39.14 -38.16
C ALA A 37 30.84 -38.01 -38.65
N VAL A 38 29.62 -38.35 -39.10
CA VAL A 38 28.60 -37.38 -39.51
C VAL A 38 28.17 -36.51 -38.34
N GLU A 39 27.94 -37.09 -37.15
CA GLU A 39 27.62 -36.34 -35.95
C GLU A 39 28.75 -35.39 -35.54
N SER A 40 29.97 -35.90 -35.44
CA SER A 40 31.14 -35.11 -35.03
C SER A 40 31.39 -33.94 -35.98
N TYR A 41 31.26 -34.17 -37.29
CA TYR A 41 31.44 -33.12 -38.30
C TYR A 41 30.38 -32.02 -38.19
N HIS A 42 29.09 -32.38 -38.16
CA HIS A 42 28.01 -31.38 -38.09
C HIS A 42 27.98 -30.66 -36.73
N ARG A 43 28.37 -31.33 -35.65
CA ARG A 43 28.58 -30.69 -34.34
C ARG A 43 29.72 -29.67 -34.40
N ALA A 44 30.87 -30.04 -34.95
CA ALA A 44 32.00 -29.12 -35.09
C ALA A 44 31.65 -27.92 -36.00
N LEU A 45 30.94 -28.16 -37.10
CA LEU A 45 30.46 -27.11 -38.00
C LEU A 45 29.50 -26.14 -37.30
N PHE A 46 28.52 -26.66 -36.57
CA PHE A 46 27.59 -25.84 -35.80
C PHE A 46 28.31 -25.03 -34.72
N LEU A 47 29.24 -25.64 -33.98
CA LEU A 47 30.03 -24.96 -32.97
C LEU A 47 30.97 -23.92 -33.59
N HIS A 48 31.49 -24.14 -34.80
CA HIS A 48 32.27 -23.13 -35.51
C HIS A 48 31.42 -21.89 -35.88
N GLN A 49 30.16 -22.09 -36.27
CA GLN A 49 29.26 -21.01 -36.67
C GLN A 49 28.63 -20.28 -35.46
N ASN A 50 28.13 -21.04 -34.49
CA ASN A 50 27.32 -20.54 -33.37
C ASN A 50 28.03 -20.62 -32.01
N GLY A 51 29.26 -21.14 -31.94
CA GLY A 51 29.96 -21.37 -30.68
C GLY A 51 30.20 -20.09 -29.88
N ALA A 52 30.53 -18.99 -30.56
CA ALA A 52 30.68 -17.68 -29.91
C ALA A 52 29.37 -17.17 -29.29
N GLU A 53 28.22 -17.42 -29.95
CA GLU A 53 26.91 -17.05 -29.41
C GLU A 53 26.51 -17.95 -28.24
N LEU A 54 26.73 -19.26 -28.36
CA LEU A 54 26.46 -20.23 -27.30
C LEU A 54 27.29 -19.90 -26.05
N GLU A 55 28.59 -19.65 -26.21
CA GLU A 55 29.47 -19.26 -25.11
C GLU A 55 29.02 -17.94 -24.49
N ARG A 56 28.63 -16.95 -25.31
CA ARG A 56 28.09 -15.69 -24.80
C ARG A 56 26.81 -15.90 -23.99
N CYS A 57 25.87 -16.72 -24.45
CA CYS A 57 24.64 -17.04 -23.71
C CYS A 57 24.96 -17.75 -22.39
N GLN A 58 25.91 -18.69 -22.39
CA GLN A 58 26.36 -19.38 -21.17
C GLN A 58 27.02 -18.44 -20.17
N GLN A 59 27.91 -17.57 -20.64
CA GLN A 59 28.56 -16.56 -19.80
C GLN A 59 27.52 -15.59 -19.22
N GLN A 60 26.56 -15.13 -20.02
CA GLN A 60 25.45 -14.29 -19.55
C GLN A 60 24.61 -14.99 -18.49
N ALA A 61 24.24 -16.26 -18.72
CA ALA A 61 23.49 -17.04 -17.74
C ALA A 61 24.25 -17.19 -16.41
N ARG A 62 25.56 -17.41 -16.45
CA ARG A 62 26.41 -17.46 -15.24
C ARG A 62 26.44 -16.12 -14.51
N ILE A 63 26.68 -15.01 -15.23
CA ILE A 63 26.72 -13.67 -14.65
C ILE A 63 25.38 -13.32 -13.97
N HIS A 64 24.26 -13.56 -14.65
CA HIS A 64 22.93 -13.31 -14.08
C HIS A 64 22.65 -14.21 -12.87
N GLN A 65 23.09 -15.46 -12.90
CA GLN A 65 22.92 -16.39 -11.79
C GLN A 65 23.75 -15.98 -10.55
N GLU A 66 24.99 -15.53 -10.74
CA GLU A 66 25.82 -14.99 -9.65
C GLU A 66 25.21 -13.73 -9.05
N ARG A 67 24.80 -12.77 -9.89
CA ARG A 67 24.11 -11.55 -9.46
C ARG A 67 22.83 -11.85 -8.69
N LEU A 68 22.02 -12.79 -9.20
CA LEU A 68 20.79 -13.21 -8.55
C LEU A 68 21.07 -13.75 -7.14
N SER A 69 22.06 -14.63 -6.98
CA SER A 69 22.42 -15.18 -5.67
C SER A 69 22.85 -14.08 -4.68
N HIS A 70 23.58 -13.07 -5.15
CA HIS A 70 23.98 -11.94 -4.32
C HIS A 70 22.77 -11.09 -3.91
N LEU A 71 21.88 -10.75 -4.86
CA LEU A 71 20.68 -9.97 -4.59
C LEU A 71 19.72 -10.70 -3.64
N GLU A 72 19.56 -12.01 -3.79
CA GLU A 72 18.74 -12.83 -2.90
C GLU A 72 19.29 -12.84 -1.47
N SER A 73 20.61 -12.94 -1.30
CA SER A 73 21.24 -12.83 0.03
C SER A 73 21.00 -11.46 0.67
N ARG A 74 21.06 -10.39 -0.12
CA ARG A 74 20.81 -9.02 0.34
C ARG A 74 19.34 -8.81 0.70
N LEU A 75 18.43 -9.36 -0.09
CA LEU A 75 16.99 -9.33 0.18
C LEU A 75 16.67 -10.08 1.47
N GLN A 76 17.28 -11.25 1.70
CA GLN A 76 17.12 -12.01 2.95
C GLN A 76 17.66 -11.22 4.16
N ALA A 77 18.83 -10.60 4.03
CA ALA A 77 19.38 -9.74 5.08
C ALA A 77 18.47 -8.54 5.37
N MET A 78 17.86 -7.95 4.33
CA MET A 78 16.93 -6.83 4.47
C MET A 78 15.64 -7.24 5.16
N ASN A 79 15.08 -8.41 4.81
CA ASN A 79 13.92 -8.97 5.50
C ASN A 79 14.23 -9.23 6.97
N GLY A 80 15.44 -9.71 7.30
CA GLY A 80 15.89 -9.86 8.69
C GLY A 80 15.89 -8.53 9.46
N ARG A 81 16.35 -7.44 8.82
CA ARG A 81 16.30 -6.08 9.41
C ARG A 81 14.87 -5.59 9.58
N LEU A 82 14.00 -5.81 8.59
CA LEU A 82 12.60 -5.39 8.64
C LEU A 82 11.83 -6.08 9.77
N VAL A 83 12.09 -7.37 10.02
CA VAL A 83 11.48 -8.13 11.13
C VAL A 83 11.94 -7.62 12.49
N ALA A 84 13.16 -7.09 12.59
CA ALA A 84 13.70 -6.55 13.83
C ALA A 84 13.19 -5.13 14.16
N VAL A 85 12.53 -4.45 13.22
CA VAL A 85 12.06 -3.07 13.39
C VAL A 85 10.54 -3.07 13.54
N ASP A 86 10.05 -2.47 14.63
CA ASP A 86 8.62 -2.30 14.84
C ASP A 86 8.01 -1.40 13.76
N LYS A 87 6.88 -1.87 13.20
CA LYS A 87 6.13 -1.15 12.16
C LYS A 87 5.57 0.19 12.67
N VAL A 88 5.20 0.23 13.94
CA VAL A 88 4.56 1.38 14.58
C VAL A 88 5.30 1.72 15.86
N ILE A 89 5.54 3.01 16.04
CA ILE A 89 6.14 3.59 17.25
C ILE A 89 5.14 4.56 17.89
N PRO A 90 5.22 4.78 19.21
CA PRO A 90 4.42 5.80 19.86
C PRO A 90 4.69 7.16 19.21
N ALA A 91 3.61 7.87 18.86
CA ALA A 91 3.73 9.21 18.29
C ALA A 91 4.35 10.16 19.32
N GLU A 92 5.19 11.07 18.86
CA GLU A 92 5.71 12.13 19.73
C GLU A 92 4.65 13.20 19.93
N VAL A 93 4.32 13.49 21.19
CA VAL A 93 3.44 14.57 21.60
C VAL A 93 4.27 15.52 22.44
N ASN A 94 4.51 16.74 21.94
CA ASN A 94 5.34 17.76 22.60
C ASN A 94 6.78 17.27 22.90
N GLY A 95 7.39 16.53 21.96
CA GLY A 95 8.77 16.03 22.09
C GLY A 95 8.94 14.86 23.06
N GLN A 96 7.85 14.26 23.54
CA GLN A 96 7.87 13.03 24.34
C GLN A 96 7.05 11.95 23.65
N ALA A 97 7.57 10.72 23.66
CA ALA A 97 6.86 9.56 23.13
C ALA A 97 5.57 9.30 23.95
N ASP A 98 4.43 9.22 23.28
CA ASP A 98 3.11 8.96 23.88
C ASP A 98 3.01 7.50 24.35
N THR A 99 3.74 7.18 25.43
CA THR A 99 3.87 5.82 25.98
C THR A 99 2.84 5.51 27.07
N GLN A 100 1.92 6.44 27.35
CA GLN A 100 0.96 6.26 28.42
C GLN A 100 -0.01 5.13 28.07
N PRO A 101 -0.07 4.05 28.86
CA PRO A 101 -0.98 2.95 28.57
C PRO A 101 -2.42 3.45 28.57
N THR A 102 -3.20 3.02 27.59
CA THR A 102 -4.62 3.34 27.50
C THR A 102 -5.33 2.85 28.76
N MET A 103 -5.64 3.76 29.68
CA MET A 103 -6.38 3.40 30.88
C MET A 103 -7.85 3.18 30.48
N PRO A 104 -8.44 2.00 30.75
CA PRO A 104 -9.85 1.80 30.50
C PRO A 104 -10.67 2.83 31.30
N TRP A 105 -11.80 3.25 30.74
CA TRP A 105 -12.71 4.16 31.41
C TRP A 105 -13.24 3.51 32.68
N ASN A 106 -13.01 4.14 33.84
CA ASN A 106 -13.67 3.76 35.07
C ASN A 106 -15.13 4.26 35.02
N ALA A 107 -16.09 3.50 35.56
CA ALA A 107 -17.49 3.91 35.67
C ALA A 107 -17.63 5.27 36.36
N TRP A 108 -16.78 5.56 37.34
CA TRP A 108 -16.72 6.87 38.00
C TRP A 108 -16.27 8.00 37.06
N ASP A 109 -15.23 7.77 36.26
CA ASP A 109 -14.73 8.76 35.31
C ASP A 109 -15.77 9.05 34.21
N VAL A 110 -16.51 8.01 33.77
CA VAL A 110 -17.66 8.15 32.86
C VAL A 110 -18.78 8.96 33.50
N ALA A 111 -19.17 8.63 34.73
CA ALA A 111 -20.23 9.35 35.46
C ALA A 111 -19.86 10.83 35.64
N MET A 112 -18.62 11.13 36.02
CA MET A 112 -18.11 12.51 36.15
C MET A 112 -18.08 13.25 34.82
N PHE A 113 -17.69 12.58 33.73
CA PHE A 113 -17.67 13.18 32.39
C PHE A 113 -19.10 13.53 31.92
N ILE A 114 -20.05 12.61 32.12
CA ILE A 114 -21.48 12.83 31.79
C ILE A 114 -22.07 13.93 32.67
N ALA A 115 -21.81 13.90 33.98
CA ALA A 115 -22.29 14.91 34.92
C ALA A 115 -21.75 16.30 34.59
N ALA A 116 -20.46 16.40 34.23
CA ALA A 116 -19.87 17.66 33.79
C ALA A 116 -20.49 18.16 32.47
N GLY A 117 -20.71 17.27 31.50
CA GLY A 117 -21.36 17.62 30.23
C GLY A 117 -22.79 18.12 30.42
N LEU A 118 -23.59 17.41 31.24
CA LEU A 118 -24.93 17.86 31.63
C LEU A 118 -24.88 19.19 32.37
N GLY A 119 -23.92 19.36 33.30
CA GLY A 119 -23.70 20.61 34.02
C GLY A 119 -23.44 21.79 33.09
N VAL A 120 -22.60 21.62 32.07
CA VAL A 120 -22.34 22.66 31.06
C VAL A 120 -23.61 23.01 30.27
N VAL A 121 -24.38 22.01 29.82
CA VAL A 121 -25.63 22.23 29.07
C VAL A 121 -26.65 22.99 29.93
N VAL A 122 -26.81 22.57 31.18
CA VAL A 122 -27.73 23.19 32.14
C VAL A 122 -27.29 24.63 32.43
N LEU A 123 -26.02 24.87 32.78
CA LEU A 123 -25.51 26.22 33.04
C LEU A 123 -25.67 27.14 31.83
N LEU A 124 -25.42 26.65 30.62
CA LEU A 124 -25.58 27.42 29.40
C LEU A 124 -27.05 27.76 29.16
N ALA A 125 -27.95 26.79 29.27
CA ALA A 125 -29.39 27.02 29.06
C ALA A 125 -29.96 28.00 30.10
N PHE A 126 -29.67 27.79 31.39
CA PHE A 126 -30.10 28.69 32.45
C PHE A 126 -29.49 30.08 32.30
N GLY A 127 -28.20 30.17 31.94
CA GLY A 127 -27.54 31.44 31.74
C GLY A 127 -28.13 32.26 30.62
N VAL A 128 -28.34 31.62 29.47
CA VAL A 128 -29.01 32.27 28.33
C VAL A 128 -30.40 32.74 28.72
N LEU A 129 -31.20 31.90 29.38
CA LEU A 129 -32.56 32.26 29.79
C LEU A 129 -32.56 33.39 30.81
N ASN A 130 -31.81 33.28 31.90
CA ASN A 130 -31.79 34.26 32.98
C ASN A 130 -31.26 35.62 32.52
N ILE A 131 -30.17 35.67 31.75
CA ILE A 131 -29.68 36.95 31.22
C ILE A 131 -30.67 37.52 30.21
N SER A 132 -31.28 36.69 29.35
CA SER A 132 -32.29 37.18 28.39
C SER A 132 -33.50 37.75 29.13
N PHE A 133 -33.98 37.11 30.20
CA PHE A 133 -35.06 37.63 31.03
C PHE A 133 -34.68 38.95 31.68
N ASN A 134 -33.51 39.04 32.31
CA ASN A 134 -33.04 40.28 32.94
C ASN A 134 -32.90 41.43 31.91
N LEU A 135 -32.43 41.15 30.69
CA LEU A 135 -32.31 42.14 29.62
C LEU A 135 -33.67 42.56 29.02
N LEU A 136 -34.64 41.65 28.98
CA LEU A 136 -36.00 41.95 28.54
C LEU A 136 -36.76 42.76 29.60
N GLU A 137 -36.57 42.42 30.88
CA GLU A 137 -37.18 43.11 32.02
C GLU A 137 -36.59 44.51 32.23
N SER A 138 -35.33 44.74 31.83
CA SER A 138 -34.68 46.05 31.99
C SER A 138 -35.35 47.20 31.20
N GLY A 139 -36.35 46.91 30.35
CA GLY A 139 -37.15 47.91 29.64
C GLY A 139 -36.38 48.70 28.57
N LEU A 140 -35.19 48.24 28.18
CA LEU A 140 -34.43 48.84 27.08
C LEU A 140 -35.18 48.57 25.78
N VAL A 141 -35.61 49.64 25.10
CA VAL A 141 -36.39 49.60 23.84
C VAL A 141 -35.76 48.67 22.80
N THR A 142 -34.44 48.62 22.74
CA THR A 142 -33.67 47.77 21.82
C THR A 142 -33.94 46.27 22.01
N PHE A 143 -34.24 45.81 23.24
CA PHE A 143 -34.48 44.40 23.56
C PHE A 143 -35.97 44.05 23.58
N THR A 144 -36.85 44.98 23.96
CA THR A 144 -38.30 44.76 23.93
C THR A 144 -38.85 44.68 22.51
N GLU A 145 -38.29 45.45 21.56
CA GLU A 145 -38.68 45.40 20.14
C GLU A 145 -38.17 44.15 19.42
N SER A 146 -37.08 43.54 19.89
CA SER A 146 -36.46 42.40 19.22
C SER A 146 -35.83 41.42 20.23
N PRO A 147 -36.60 40.46 20.76
CA PRO A 147 -36.12 39.53 21.80
C PRO A 147 -34.93 38.68 21.33
N PHE A 148 -34.82 38.44 20.02
CA PHE A 148 -33.66 37.79 19.41
C PHE A 148 -32.33 38.47 19.72
N ARG A 149 -32.29 39.80 19.89
CA ARG A 149 -31.06 40.50 20.26
C ARG A 149 -30.63 40.17 21.67
N ALA A 150 -31.56 40.04 22.62
CA ALA A 150 -31.25 39.65 24.00
C ALA A 150 -30.64 38.24 24.04
N TYR A 151 -31.23 37.29 23.30
CA TYR A 151 -30.67 35.94 23.17
C TYR A 151 -29.28 35.93 22.52
N PHE A 152 -29.05 36.78 21.51
CA PHE A 152 -27.73 36.90 20.85
C PHE A 152 -26.66 37.45 21.80
N TRP A 153 -27.01 38.45 22.63
CA TRP A 153 -26.12 38.95 23.67
C TRP A 153 -25.86 37.91 24.76
N ALA A 154 -26.89 37.18 25.18
CA ALA A 154 -26.75 36.10 26.15
C ALA A 154 -25.90 34.93 25.61
N ALA A 155 -25.93 34.69 24.29
CA ALA A 155 -25.07 33.71 23.62
C ALA A 155 -23.57 34.06 23.65
N LEU A 156 -23.18 35.28 24.05
CA LEU A 156 -21.78 35.62 24.30
C LEU A 156 -21.22 34.91 25.54
N LEU A 157 -22.06 34.45 26.48
CA LEU A 157 -21.63 33.68 27.64
C LEU A 157 -20.88 32.39 27.25
N PRO A 158 -21.43 31.51 26.40
CA PRO A 158 -20.69 30.36 25.90
C PRO A 158 -19.36 30.73 25.23
N VAL A 159 -19.33 31.83 24.48
CA VAL A 159 -18.09 32.33 23.83
C VAL A 159 -17.06 32.75 24.88
N GLY A 160 -17.48 33.43 25.95
CA GLY A 160 -16.63 33.76 27.08
C GLY A 160 -16.06 32.53 27.77
N ALA A 161 -16.88 31.49 28.00
CA ALA A 161 -16.42 30.23 28.58
C ALA A 161 -15.37 29.53 27.69
N LEU A 162 -15.56 29.54 26.37
CA LEU A 162 -14.58 29.03 25.41
C LEU A 162 -13.28 29.84 25.44
N ALA A 163 -13.36 31.18 25.52
CA ALA A 163 -12.16 32.02 25.62
C ALA A 163 -11.33 31.70 26.87
N VAL A 164 -11.98 31.50 28.02
CA VAL A 164 -11.31 31.07 29.26
C VAL A 164 -10.66 29.69 29.10
N LYS A 165 -11.33 28.75 28.42
CA LYS A 165 -10.77 27.43 28.11
C LYS A 165 -9.56 27.53 27.18
N VAL A 166 -9.63 28.31 26.11
CA VAL A 166 -8.51 28.53 25.18
C VAL A 166 -7.30 29.11 25.91
N GLY A 167 -7.52 30.05 26.84
CA GLY A 167 -6.46 30.57 27.71
C GLY A 167 -5.76 29.47 28.52
N TRP A 168 -6.49 28.45 28.97
CA TRP A 168 -5.91 27.29 29.64
C TRP A 168 -5.12 26.37 28.69
N ASP A 169 -5.63 26.13 27.48
CA ASP A 169 -4.98 25.28 26.47
C ASP A 169 -3.62 25.84 26.02
N LEU A 170 -3.48 27.17 25.98
CA LEU A 170 -2.24 27.88 25.62
C LEU A 170 -1.11 27.76 26.66
N LEU A 171 -1.42 27.35 27.89
CA LEU A 171 -0.39 27.18 28.93
C LEU A 171 0.36 25.87 28.70
N GLU A 172 1.68 25.87 28.59
CA GLU A 172 2.47 24.63 28.44
C GLU A 172 2.76 23.95 29.78
N SER A 173 3.01 24.74 30.83
CA SER A 173 3.40 24.23 32.14
C SER A 173 2.23 23.61 32.92
N THR A 174 2.39 22.38 33.40
CA THR A 174 1.39 21.68 34.24
C THR A 174 1.07 22.44 35.52
N LYS A 175 2.05 23.15 36.10
CA LYS A 175 1.84 23.98 37.29
C LYS A 175 0.97 25.18 36.97
N ALA A 176 1.25 25.87 35.86
CA ALA A 176 0.45 27.01 35.41
C ALA A 176 -0.99 26.61 35.08
N ARG A 177 -1.19 25.49 34.37
CA ARG A 177 -2.53 24.92 34.09
C ARG A 177 -3.33 24.64 35.35
N ARG A 178 -2.70 24.10 36.39
CA ARG A 178 -3.35 23.82 37.68
C ARG A 178 -3.74 25.10 38.40
N VAL A 179 -2.84 26.08 38.47
CA VAL A 179 -3.12 27.38 39.10
C VAL A 179 -4.25 28.09 38.37
N TYR A 180 -4.23 28.11 37.03
CA TYR A 180 -5.27 28.72 36.20
C TYR A 180 -6.65 28.07 36.42
N LEU A 181 -6.70 26.73 36.51
CA LEU A 181 -7.93 26.00 36.80
C LEU A 181 -8.51 26.39 38.16
N TRP A 182 -7.68 26.40 39.21
CA TRP A 182 -8.12 26.77 40.55
C TRP A 182 -8.52 28.24 40.66
N SER A 183 -7.79 29.16 40.03
CA SER A 183 -8.16 30.58 40.00
C SER A 183 -9.50 30.78 39.29
N SER A 184 -9.71 30.09 38.16
CA SER A 184 -10.97 30.13 37.42
C SER A 184 -12.13 29.61 38.27
N LEU A 185 -11.93 28.51 39.00
CA LEU A 185 -12.93 27.97 39.92
C LEU A 185 -13.26 28.94 41.05
N VAL A 186 -12.24 29.55 41.68
CA VAL A 186 -12.43 30.53 42.76
C VAL A 186 -13.19 31.76 42.26
N ILE A 187 -12.86 32.28 41.07
CA ILE A 187 -13.57 33.41 40.46
C ILE A 187 -15.04 33.03 40.18
N GLY A 188 -15.28 31.86 39.61
CA GLY A 188 -16.64 31.37 39.33
C GLY A 188 -17.48 31.21 40.60
N LEU A 189 -16.94 30.58 41.64
CA LEU A 189 -17.60 30.43 42.95
C LEU A 189 -17.82 31.78 43.64
N GLY A 190 -16.86 32.70 43.53
CA GLY A 190 -17.02 34.07 44.01
C GLY A 190 -18.19 34.78 43.33
N GLY A 191 -18.34 34.60 42.02
CA GLY A 191 -19.51 35.07 41.26
C GLY A 191 -20.83 34.54 41.83
N VAL A 192 -20.92 33.24 42.12
CA VAL A 192 -22.13 32.63 42.71
C VAL A 192 -22.46 33.23 44.07
N ILE A 193 -21.47 33.41 44.94
CA ILE A 193 -21.68 33.98 46.28
C ILE A 193 -22.16 35.43 46.19
N VAL A 194 -21.55 36.24 45.31
CA VAL A 194 -21.97 37.63 45.09
C VAL A 194 -23.37 37.68 44.50
N TRP A 195 -23.68 36.81 43.53
CA TRP A 195 -25.00 36.69 42.93
C TRP A 195 -26.06 36.34 43.98
N LEU A 196 -25.80 35.34 44.82
CA LEU A 196 -26.72 34.91 45.88
C LEU A 196 -26.95 36.02 46.91
N ALA A 197 -25.87 36.73 47.30
CA ALA A 197 -25.96 37.86 48.21
C ALA A 197 -26.79 38.99 47.61
N ALA A 198 -26.53 39.39 46.36
CA ALA A 198 -27.29 40.41 45.66
C ALA A 198 -28.77 40.01 45.50
N TYR A 199 -29.03 38.77 45.10
CA TYR A 199 -30.38 38.23 44.96
C TYR A 199 -31.14 38.23 46.29
N SER A 200 -30.48 37.89 47.40
CA SER A 200 -31.09 37.92 48.74
C SER A 200 -31.52 39.32 49.20
N VAL A 201 -30.86 40.38 48.68
CA VAL A 201 -31.22 41.77 48.96
C VAL A 201 -32.42 42.21 48.13
N VAL A 202 -32.56 41.70 46.90
CA VAL A 202 -33.68 42.02 46.01
C VAL A 202 -34.94 41.21 46.36
N TYR A 203 -34.79 39.97 46.81
CA TYR A 203 -35.91 39.05 47.04
C TYR A 203 -37.03 39.59 47.96
N PRO A 204 -36.75 40.28 49.09
CA PRO A 204 -37.77 40.90 49.93
C PRO A 204 -38.62 41.96 49.21
N THR A 205 -38.10 42.56 48.13
CA THR A 205 -38.85 43.54 47.32
C THR A 205 -39.75 42.88 46.27
N LEU A 206 -39.37 41.69 45.78
CA LEU A 206 -40.18 40.86 44.87
C LEU A 206 -41.29 40.10 45.60
N SER A 207 -41.09 39.75 46.87
CA SER A 207 -42.09 39.07 47.70
C SER A 207 -43.18 40.00 48.26
N ARG A 208 -43.07 41.32 48.04
CA ARG A 208 -44.13 42.27 48.42
C ARG A 208 -45.35 42.04 47.55
N SER A 209 -46.51 41.86 48.18
CA SER A 209 -47.76 41.67 47.45
C SER A 209 -48.09 42.90 46.60
N ILE A 210 -48.79 42.73 45.48
CA ILE A 210 -49.27 43.86 44.65
C ILE A 210 -50.04 44.89 45.50
N SER A 211 -50.73 44.45 46.56
CA SER A 211 -51.37 45.34 47.54
C SER A 211 -50.39 46.22 48.32
N GLU A 212 -49.20 45.74 48.67
CA GLU A 212 -48.16 46.55 49.32
C GLU A 212 -47.48 47.51 48.34
N GLN A 213 -47.28 47.09 47.08
CA GLN A 213 -46.75 47.99 46.04
C GLN A 213 -47.74 49.12 45.72
N ILE A 214 -49.04 48.83 45.60
CA ILE A 214 -50.07 49.84 45.40
C ILE A 214 -50.17 50.78 46.62
N GLN A 215 -50.06 50.24 47.84
CA GLN A 215 -50.00 51.08 49.04
C GLN A 215 -48.80 52.04 48.99
N THR A 216 -47.61 51.59 48.60
CA THR A 216 -46.45 52.48 48.46
C THR A 216 -46.57 53.52 47.35
N LEU A 217 -47.30 53.23 46.27
CA LEU A 217 -47.63 54.20 45.21
C LEU A 217 -48.68 55.21 45.65
N SER A 218 -49.57 54.85 46.59
CA SER A 218 -50.55 55.76 47.19
C SER A 218 -49.96 56.72 48.25
N VAL A 219 -48.68 56.58 48.62
CA VAL A 219 -47.97 57.48 49.55
C VAL A 219 -47.36 58.70 48.82
N PHE A 220 -47.69 58.95 47.55
CA PHE A 220 -47.24 60.19 46.89
C PHE A 220 -47.90 61.47 47.41
N ASP A 221 -48.89 61.37 48.30
CA ASP A 221 -49.44 62.53 49.04
C ASP A 221 -48.92 62.68 50.48
N ALA A 222 -48.08 61.75 50.97
CA ALA A 222 -47.47 61.86 52.30
C ALA A 222 -45.94 62.01 52.19
N ALA A 223 -45.57 63.26 51.94
CA ALA A 223 -44.35 63.94 52.39
C ALA A 223 -43.18 63.09 52.94
N ALA A 224 -42.06 63.16 52.21
CA ALA A 224 -40.75 63.61 52.69
C ALA A 224 -40.01 62.95 53.88
N ASP A 225 -40.59 62.08 54.69
CA ASP A 225 -39.96 61.57 55.92
C ASP A 225 -39.90 60.03 56.00
N SER A 226 -39.32 59.39 54.99
CA SER A 226 -38.93 57.98 55.07
C SER A 226 -37.53 57.76 54.50
N ALA A 227 -36.54 58.36 55.17
CA ALA A 227 -35.11 58.17 54.88
C ALA A 227 -34.56 56.76 55.22
N LEU A 228 -35.42 55.80 55.59
CA LEU A 228 -35.08 54.39 55.75
C LEU A 228 -36.28 53.54 55.34
N GLY A 229 -36.37 53.08 54.08
CA GLY A 229 -37.33 52.01 53.78
C GLY A 229 -37.74 51.70 52.33
N SER A 230 -37.46 52.55 51.34
CA SER A 230 -37.79 52.22 49.94
C SER A 230 -36.68 52.65 48.98
N GLY A 231 -35.81 51.70 48.63
CA GLY A 231 -34.70 51.87 47.71
C GLY A 231 -35.14 52.01 46.25
N SER A 232 -35.82 53.10 45.89
CA SER A 232 -36.08 53.48 44.49
C SER A 232 -35.01 54.42 43.91
N GLY A 233 -33.84 54.51 44.56
CA GLY A 233 -32.71 55.33 44.12
C GLY A 233 -31.73 54.60 43.19
N PRO A 234 -30.69 55.29 42.67
CA PRO A 234 -29.66 54.73 41.79
C PRO A 234 -28.97 53.46 42.34
N ALA A 235 -29.03 53.23 43.66
CA ALA A 235 -28.56 52.00 44.30
C ALA A 235 -29.26 50.72 43.82
N ALA A 236 -30.56 50.75 43.52
CA ALA A 236 -31.28 49.58 43.00
C ALA A 236 -30.76 49.17 41.62
N LYS A 237 -30.47 50.15 40.75
CA LYS A 237 -29.89 49.91 39.42
C LYS A 237 -28.50 49.28 39.50
N TRP A 238 -27.70 49.66 40.49
CA TRP A 238 -26.38 49.03 40.69
C TRP A 238 -26.49 47.59 41.17
N ILE A 239 -27.50 47.25 41.98
CA ILE A 239 -27.73 45.88 42.44
C ILE A 239 -28.11 44.97 41.27
N ASP A 240 -28.93 45.44 40.34
CA ASP A 240 -29.28 44.66 39.14
C ASP A 240 -28.04 44.40 38.26
N VAL A 241 -27.22 45.44 38.02
CA VAL A 241 -25.97 45.30 37.26
C VAL A 241 -25.01 44.32 37.95
N ILE A 242 -24.86 44.40 39.27
CA ILE A 242 -24.01 43.48 40.05
C ILE A 242 -24.56 42.05 39.97
N THR A 243 -25.88 41.87 40.04
CA THR A 243 -26.53 40.56 39.94
C THR A 243 -26.28 39.95 38.57
N VAL A 244 -26.50 40.69 37.48
CA VAL A 244 -26.27 40.20 36.11
C VAL A 244 -24.78 39.92 35.86
N ALA A 245 -23.89 40.82 36.29
CA ALA A 245 -22.45 40.65 36.09
C ALA A 245 -21.88 39.47 36.89
N SER A 246 -22.28 39.32 38.15
CA SER A 246 -21.83 38.21 39.00
C SER A 246 -22.34 36.86 38.50
N GLN A 247 -23.58 36.81 37.98
CA GLN A 247 -24.12 35.63 37.32
C GLN A 247 -23.32 35.28 36.06
N ALA A 248 -23.07 36.27 35.18
CA ALA A 248 -22.31 36.06 33.95
C ALA A 248 -20.89 35.55 34.24
N ILE A 249 -20.22 36.13 35.24
CA ILE A 249 -18.89 35.68 35.70
C ILE A 249 -18.97 34.23 36.20
N ALA A 250 -19.94 33.92 37.07
CA ALA A 250 -20.11 32.57 37.59
C ALA A 250 -20.28 31.55 36.46
N GLU A 251 -21.18 31.80 35.52
CA GLU A 251 -21.49 30.89 34.43
C GLU A 251 -20.32 30.71 33.46
N ILE A 252 -19.65 31.80 33.07
CA ILE A 252 -18.47 31.74 32.18
C ILE A 252 -17.38 30.88 32.80
N PHE A 253 -17.00 31.18 34.04
CA PHE A 253 -15.86 30.53 34.67
C PHE A 253 -16.17 29.08 35.10
N LEU A 254 -17.36 28.81 35.64
CA LEU A 254 -17.75 27.44 36.02
C LEU A 254 -17.94 26.54 34.80
N SER A 255 -18.54 27.05 33.73
CA SER A 255 -18.67 26.30 32.46
C SER A 255 -17.30 26.00 31.85
N ALA A 256 -16.38 26.97 31.88
CA ALA A 256 -15.01 26.76 31.43
C ALA A 256 -14.28 25.70 32.28
N VAL A 257 -14.41 25.76 33.61
CA VAL A 257 -13.79 24.78 34.52
C VAL A 257 -14.31 23.37 34.26
N LEU A 258 -15.62 23.18 34.08
CA LEU A 258 -16.20 21.89 33.72
C LEU A 258 -15.67 21.41 32.36
N GLY A 259 -15.61 22.28 31.35
CA GLY A 259 -15.06 21.95 30.04
C GLY A 259 -13.57 21.58 30.07
N ILE A 260 -12.77 22.25 30.90
CA ILE A 260 -11.36 21.91 31.14
C ILE A 260 -11.27 20.55 31.84
N HIS A 261 -12.10 20.30 32.85
CA HIS A 261 -12.10 19.03 33.57
C HIS A 261 -12.48 17.84 32.68
N MET A 262 -13.49 18.00 31.82
CA MET A 262 -13.84 17.01 30.80
C MET A 262 -12.67 16.74 29.86
N THR A 263 -11.94 17.78 29.45
CA THR A 263 -10.75 17.63 28.59
C THR A 263 -9.65 16.87 29.30
N MET A 264 -9.41 17.13 30.59
CA MET A 264 -8.44 16.37 31.40
C MET A 264 -8.82 14.91 31.56
N LEU A 265 -10.11 14.61 31.83
CA LEU A 265 -10.61 13.23 31.92
C LEU A 265 -10.46 12.51 30.59
N TYR A 266 -10.82 13.16 29.48
CA TYR A 266 -10.63 12.59 28.15
C TYR A 266 -9.15 12.28 27.85
N LEU A 267 -8.24 13.21 28.18
CA LEU A 267 -6.80 13.03 27.96
C LEU A 267 -6.24 11.86 28.77
N LYS A 268 -6.76 11.59 29.97
CA LYS A 268 -6.37 10.44 30.81
C LYS A 268 -6.73 9.10 30.16
N HIS A 269 -7.81 9.05 29.38
CA HIS A 269 -8.32 7.82 28.75
C HIS A 269 -8.09 7.77 27.23
N ARG A 270 -7.31 8.71 26.67
CA ARG A 270 -7.07 8.77 25.23
C ARG A 270 -6.31 7.51 24.78
N PRO A 271 -6.63 6.95 23.60
CA PRO A 271 -5.83 5.88 23.03
C PRO A 271 -4.40 6.38 22.73
N VAL A 272 -3.39 5.53 22.93
CA VAL A 272 -2.01 5.79 22.52
C VAL A 272 -2.01 6.11 21.03
N ARG A 273 -1.50 7.27 20.66
CA ARG A 273 -1.32 7.60 19.25
C ARG A 273 -0.14 6.81 18.73
N LEU A 274 -0.40 5.88 17.81
CA LEU A 274 0.66 5.15 17.10
C LEU A 274 0.96 5.89 15.79
N ALA A 275 2.24 6.14 15.53
CA ALA A 275 2.73 6.67 14.28
C ALA A 275 3.48 5.56 13.52
N SER A 276 3.48 5.65 12.19
CA SER A 276 4.31 4.77 11.36
C SER A 276 5.78 5.06 11.65
N ASN A 277 6.57 4.00 11.83
CA ASN A 277 8.01 4.16 12.02
C ASN A 277 8.67 4.58 10.69
N PRO A 278 9.33 5.75 10.62
CA PRO A 278 9.95 6.22 9.37
C PRO A 278 11.08 5.29 8.89
N LEU A 279 11.76 4.60 9.82
CA LEU A 279 12.78 3.61 9.47
C LEU A 279 12.16 2.37 8.84
N PHE A 280 11.00 1.94 9.34
CA PHE A 280 10.28 0.81 8.76
C PHE A 280 9.83 1.12 7.33
N THR A 281 9.28 2.32 7.10
CA THR A 281 8.85 2.73 5.75
C THR A 281 10.03 2.80 4.78
N GLN A 282 11.17 3.34 5.21
CA GLN A 282 12.38 3.38 4.37
C GLN A 282 12.86 1.96 4.03
N LEU A 283 12.96 1.07 5.02
CA LEU A 283 13.39 -0.31 4.80
C LEU A 283 12.40 -1.07 3.90
N GLU A 284 11.11 -0.78 3.98
CA GLU A 284 10.10 -1.40 3.12
C GLU A 284 10.21 -0.92 1.66
N GLU A 285 10.50 0.36 1.42
CA GLU A 285 10.78 0.90 0.08
C GLU A 285 12.05 0.28 -0.53
N GLU A 286 13.11 0.20 0.27
CA GLU A 286 14.36 -0.46 -0.14
C GLU A 286 14.14 -1.95 -0.43
N ARG A 287 13.32 -2.67 0.37
CA ARG A 287 12.93 -4.05 0.08
C ARG A 287 12.20 -4.17 -1.26
N ARG A 288 11.20 -3.32 -1.51
CA ARG A 288 10.41 -3.36 -2.75
C ARG A 288 11.25 -3.10 -3.99
N SER A 289 12.19 -2.15 -3.92
CA SER A 289 13.12 -1.90 -5.02
C SER A 289 14.05 -3.09 -5.27
N LEU A 290 14.57 -3.72 -4.21
CA LEU A 290 15.37 -4.96 -4.35
C LEU A 290 14.55 -6.13 -4.93
N GLU A 291 13.29 -6.31 -4.51
CA GLU A 291 12.38 -7.32 -5.06
C GLU A 291 12.17 -7.12 -6.56
N GLN A 292 12.01 -5.87 -7.00
CA GLN A 292 11.89 -5.54 -8.41
C GLN A 292 13.18 -5.88 -9.18
N THR A 293 14.36 -5.49 -8.67
CA THR A 293 15.64 -5.82 -9.32
C THR A 293 15.87 -7.34 -9.39
N VAL A 294 15.50 -8.09 -8.34
CA VAL A 294 15.55 -9.56 -8.35
C VAL A 294 14.64 -10.14 -9.43
N ALA A 295 13.41 -9.60 -9.58
CA ALA A 295 12.49 -10.05 -10.60
C ALA A 295 13.04 -9.78 -12.03
N GLU A 296 13.60 -8.60 -12.25
CA GLU A 296 14.26 -8.24 -13.52
C GLU A 296 15.42 -9.18 -13.85
N GLU A 297 16.32 -9.44 -12.88
CA GLU A 297 17.45 -10.37 -13.07
C GLU A 297 16.99 -11.82 -13.30
N ARG A 298 15.90 -12.28 -12.67
CA ARG A 298 15.30 -13.60 -12.97
C ARG A 298 14.79 -13.68 -14.39
N MET A 299 14.16 -12.62 -14.90
CA MET A 299 13.71 -12.57 -16.30
C MET A 299 14.91 -12.57 -17.26
N SER A 300 15.96 -11.82 -16.97
CA SER A 300 17.20 -11.82 -17.77
C SER A 300 17.88 -13.19 -17.78
N LEU A 301 17.96 -13.87 -16.62
CA LEU A 301 18.48 -15.24 -16.53
C LEU A 301 17.64 -16.23 -17.35
N ALA A 302 16.31 -16.14 -17.25
CA ALA A 302 15.40 -16.99 -18.01
C ALA A 302 15.55 -16.76 -19.52
N ALA A 303 15.70 -15.52 -19.96
CA ALA A 303 15.96 -15.18 -21.36
C ALA A 303 17.29 -15.75 -21.86
N ALA A 304 18.37 -15.63 -21.08
CA ALA A 304 19.68 -16.18 -21.42
C ALA A 304 19.65 -17.72 -21.52
N LYS A 305 19.04 -18.40 -20.54
CA LYS A 305 18.85 -19.86 -20.56
C LYS A 305 17.93 -20.31 -21.70
N GLY A 306 16.92 -19.52 -22.04
CA GLY A 306 16.05 -19.78 -23.19
C GLY A 306 16.82 -19.71 -24.51
N ALA A 307 17.68 -18.70 -24.68
CA ALA A 307 18.54 -18.57 -25.86
C ALA A 307 19.56 -19.72 -25.97
N GLU A 308 20.21 -20.09 -24.86
CA GLU A 308 21.10 -21.25 -24.79
C GLU A 308 20.38 -22.54 -25.18
N SER A 309 19.23 -22.80 -24.54
CA SER A 309 18.41 -23.98 -24.83
C SER A 309 18.02 -24.04 -26.30
N ARG A 310 17.60 -22.91 -26.90
CA ARG A 310 17.26 -22.84 -28.33
C ARG A 310 18.43 -23.24 -29.23
N LEU A 311 19.65 -22.75 -28.96
CA LEU A 311 20.84 -23.11 -29.74
C LEU A 311 21.19 -24.60 -29.59
N LEU A 312 21.05 -25.17 -28.39
CA LEU A 312 21.27 -26.59 -28.16
C LEU A 312 20.23 -27.46 -28.88
N HIS A 313 18.95 -27.07 -28.88
CA HIS A 313 17.91 -27.77 -29.64
C HIS A 313 18.16 -27.70 -31.16
N GLN A 314 18.63 -26.54 -31.66
CA GLN A 314 19.02 -26.41 -33.08
C GLN A 314 20.19 -27.34 -33.44
N LEU A 315 21.19 -27.46 -32.56
CA LEU A 315 22.29 -28.41 -32.72
C LEU A 315 21.78 -29.86 -32.76
N GLU A 316 20.94 -30.25 -31.81
CA GLU A 316 20.36 -31.60 -31.75
C GLU A 316 19.52 -31.92 -32.99
N ALA A 317 18.68 -30.98 -33.43
CA ALA A 317 17.88 -31.12 -34.64
C ALA A 317 18.76 -31.27 -35.89
N LEU A 318 19.84 -30.48 -36.02
CA LEU A 318 20.80 -30.59 -37.11
C LEU A 318 21.46 -31.97 -37.14
N ILE A 319 21.94 -32.46 -35.99
CA ILE A 319 22.59 -33.77 -35.88
C ILE A 319 21.60 -34.89 -36.23
N ALA A 320 20.38 -34.86 -35.69
CA ALA A 320 19.36 -35.86 -35.98
C ALA A 320 19.00 -35.88 -37.48
N TYR A 321 18.86 -34.71 -38.09
CA TYR A 321 18.59 -34.59 -39.52
C TYR A 321 19.75 -35.12 -40.37
N ALA A 322 21.00 -34.74 -40.06
CA ALA A 322 22.19 -35.26 -40.75
C ALA A 322 22.33 -36.78 -40.64
N LYS A 323 22.05 -37.37 -39.46
CA LYS A 323 22.01 -38.83 -39.26
C LYS A 323 20.92 -39.49 -40.11
N SER A 324 19.73 -38.90 -40.17
CA SER A 324 18.63 -39.44 -40.99
C SER A 324 18.97 -39.43 -42.48
N LEU A 325 19.64 -38.39 -42.97
CA LEU A 325 20.12 -38.29 -44.35
C LEU A 325 21.21 -39.31 -44.64
N PHE A 326 22.16 -39.51 -43.72
CA PHE A 326 23.17 -40.55 -43.83
C PHE A 326 22.54 -41.95 -43.94
N GLN A 327 21.58 -42.27 -43.08
CA GLN A 327 20.86 -43.55 -43.14
C GLN A 327 20.15 -43.73 -44.48
N LYS A 328 19.45 -42.70 -44.96
CA LYS A 328 18.78 -42.72 -46.26
C LYS A 328 19.76 -42.98 -47.42
N GLU A 329 20.88 -42.25 -47.46
CA GLU A 329 21.90 -42.44 -48.50
C GLU A 329 22.56 -43.83 -48.41
N SER A 330 22.79 -44.34 -47.19
CA SER A 330 23.30 -45.70 -46.98
C SER A 330 22.34 -46.79 -47.48
N ALA A 331 21.04 -46.61 -47.28
CA ALA A 331 20.03 -47.50 -47.81
C ALA A 331 20.00 -47.45 -49.35
N LEU A 332 20.00 -46.24 -49.93
CA LEU A 332 20.04 -46.07 -51.39
C LEU A 332 21.28 -46.72 -52.02
N LEU A 333 22.46 -46.59 -51.41
CA LEU A 333 23.67 -47.22 -51.91
C LEU A 333 23.64 -48.76 -51.76
N LYS A 334 23.09 -49.29 -50.67
CA LYS A 334 22.85 -50.74 -50.52
C LYS A 334 21.87 -51.25 -51.58
N ASP A 335 20.79 -50.52 -51.85
CA ASP A 335 19.81 -50.86 -52.88
C ASP A 335 20.42 -50.84 -54.29
N GLN A 336 21.21 -49.82 -54.62
CA GLN A 336 21.93 -49.74 -55.90
C GLN A 336 22.97 -50.85 -56.05
N ALA A 337 23.70 -51.19 -54.98
CA ALA A 337 24.64 -52.30 -54.99
C ALA A 337 23.92 -53.64 -55.20
N HIS A 338 22.78 -53.84 -54.54
CA HIS A 338 21.94 -55.02 -54.72
C HIS A 338 21.40 -55.11 -56.16
N GLN A 339 20.87 -54.01 -56.70
CA GLN A 339 20.42 -53.94 -58.11
C GLN A 339 21.56 -54.21 -59.11
N ARG A 340 22.76 -53.68 -58.87
CA ARG A 340 23.93 -53.99 -59.72
C ARG A 340 24.29 -55.46 -59.64
N GLN A 341 24.27 -56.05 -58.44
CA GLN A 341 24.58 -57.46 -58.25
C GLN A 341 23.53 -58.36 -58.91
N THR A 342 22.23 -58.03 -58.81
CA THR A 342 21.18 -58.79 -59.50
C THR A 342 21.31 -58.68 -61.02
N LEU A 343 21.61 -57.50 -61.56
CA LEU A 343 21.88 -57.31 -62.99
C LEU A 343 23.12 -58.08 -63.46
N LEU A 344 24.20 -58.08 -62.68
CA LEU A 344 25.41 -58.86 -63.00
C LEU A 344 25.13 -60.37 -62.94
N ASN A 345 24.35 -60.83 -61.98
CA ASN A 345 23.92 -62.23 -61.91
C ASN A 345 23.07 -62.59 -63.13
N GLN A 346 22.09 -61.78 -63.50
CA GLN A 346 21.27 -61.97 -64.70
C GLN A 346 22.11 -61.99 -65.98
N LEU A 347 23.06 -61.05 -66.13
CA LEU A 347 23.98 -61.03 -67.27
C LEU A 347 24.89 -62.27 -67.28
N SER A 348 25.38 -62.70 -66.13
CA SER A 348 26.20 -63.92 -66.02
C SER A 348 25.42 -65.19 -66.37
N GLU A 349 24.15 -65.29 -65.97
CA GLU A 349 23.24 -66.38 -66.35
C GLU A 349 22.92 -66.34 -67.85
N THR A 350 22.71 -65.15 -68.40
CA THR A 350 22.48 -64.96 -69.84
C THR A 350 23.70 -65.37 -70.66
N LEU A 351 24.91 -64.99 -70.23
CA LEU A 351 26.16 -65.42 -70.87
C LEU A 351 26.39 -66.92 -70.74
N ARG A 352 26.12 -67.50 -69.56
CA ARG A 352 26.25 -68.94 -69.32
C ARG A 352 25.30 -69.76 -70.20
N THR A 353 24.05 -69.33 -70.32
CA THR A 353 23.06 -69.97 -71.22
C THR A 353 23.43 -69.80 -72.69
N GLN A 354 24.02 -68.67 -73.10
CA GLN A 354 24.56 -68.50 -74.45
C GLN A 354 25.78 -69.40 -74.73
N LEU A 355 26.71 -69.54 -73.77
CA LEU A 355 27.84 -70.46 -73.87
C LEU A 355 27.38 -71.93 -73.95
N ASP A 356 26.39 -72.31 -73.15
CA ASP A 356 25.83 -73.67 -73.19
C ASP A 356 25.10 -73.94 -74.50
N THR A 357 24.41 -72.96 -75.09
CA THR A 357 23.78 -73.14 -76.42
C THR A 357 24.82 -73.24 -77.54
N ILE A 358 25.92 -72.48 -77.49
CA ILE A 358 27.04 -72.61 -78.45
C ILE A 358 27.76 -73.95 -78.28
N SER A 359 28.04 -74.37 -77.04
CA SER A 359 28.68 -75.64 -76.72
C SER A 359 27.83 -76.84 -77.17
N ASN A 360 26.53 -76.82 -76.85
CA ASN A 360 25.60 -77.86 -77.31
C ASN A 360 25.36 -77.80 -78.83
N GLY A 361 25.41 -76.62 -79.45
CA GLY A 361 25.36 -76.44 -80.90
C GLY A 361 26.59 -77.02 -81.60
N ALA A 362 27.78 -76.84 -81.04
CA ALA A 362 29.02 -77.44 -81.53
C ALA A 362 29.02 -78.98 -81.38
N ALA A 363 28.51 -79.50 -80.25
CA ALA A 363 28.33 -80.94 -80.06
C ALA A 363 27.31 -81.55 -81.05
N ARG A 364 26.24 -80.81 -81.36
CA ARG A 364 25.21 -81.24 -82.33
C ARG A 364 25.75 -81.27 -83.77
N ASN A 365 26.60 -80.32 -84.14
CA ASN A 365 27.29 -80.34 -85.43
C ASN A 365 28.33 -81.48 -85.53
N HIS A 366 28.95 -81.87 -84.42
CA HIS A 366 29.86 -83.04 -84.39
C HIS A 366 29.12 -84.39 -84.52
N THR A 367 27.87 -84.50 -84.05
CA THR A 367 27.03 -85.69 -84.29
C THR A 367 26.42 -85.76 -85.70
N LEU A 368 26.39 -84.64 -86.44
CA LEU A 368 25.95 -84.62 -87.84
C LEU A 368 27.07 -85.05 -88.79
N THR A 369 28.34 -84.73 -88.50
CA THR A 369 29.48 -85.25 -89.27
C THR A 369 29.75 -86.74 -89.06
N GLU A 370 29.34 -87.32 -87.92
CA GLU A 370 29.36 -88.79 -87.71
C GLU A 370 28.22 -89.52 -88.42
N LYS A 371 27.10 -88.84 -88.73
CA LYS A 371 26.00 -89.43 -89.52
C LYS A 371 26.18 -89.31 -91.04
N GLU A 372 26.96 -88.35 -91.51
CA GLU A 372 27.32 -88.23 -92.95
C GLU A 372 28.53 -89.09 -93.37
N SER A 373 29.16 -89.84 -92.45
CA SER A 373 30.20 -90.83 -92.76
C SER A 373 29.71 -92.28 -92.71
N ALA A 374 28.39 -92.50 -92.58
CA ALA A 374 27.73 -93.80 -92.57
C ALA A 374 26.71 -94.00 -93.71
N GLN A 375 26.78 -93.18 -94.76
CA GLN A 375 26.17 -93.41 -96.08
C GLN A 375 27.23 -93.15 -97.14
#